data_AF-A0A3P7Y3D1-F1
#
_entry.id   AF-A0A3P7Y3D1-F1
#
_cell.length_a   1.000
_cell.length_b   1.000
_cell.length_c   1.000
_cell.angle_alpha   90.00
_cell.angle_beta   90.00
_cell.angle_gamma   90.00
#
_symmetry.space_group_name_H-M   'P 1'
#
loop_
_entity.id
_entity.type
_entity.pdbx_description
1 polymer ?
#
loop_
_entity_poly.entity_id
_entity_poly.type
_entity_poly.pdbx_seq_one_letter_code
_entity_poly.pdbx_strand_id
1 'polypeptide(L)'
;MDRIKEKNKKTAIDNSRTRTEKVQAKADYIEANKQVKKSIRADKNKYVEGLATTAEKAAREGNMKQLYDTTKKLEGNYSKPERPVKDKESRPITEIQQQRNRWVECFEGLLNRPAPMSSPDIEALHTDLPVDFNPPTTEGIRLAIRQIESGKPAGPKNISAETLKVLLNRMKDVVDAQLRDQQAGFRKDRSCTDQIVRLRIIVEQSVEWNSTLYINFIDNGKAFDSVDRRTSWKLLRHYGVPD
;
A
#
# COMPACT_ATOMS: atom_id res chain seq x y z
N MET A 1 -33.37 -22.48 -10.76
CA MET A 1 -34.51 -22.82 -9.89
C MET A 1 -34.57 -21.96 -8.62
N ASP A 2 -33.45 -21.74 -7.91
CA ASP A 2 -33.50 -21.13 -6.57
C ASP A 2 -33.79 -19.62 -6.55
N ARG A 3 -33.35 -18.85 -7.55
CA ARG A 3 -33.68 -17.41 -7.68
C ARG A 3 -35.18 -17.14 -7.89
N ILE A 4 -35.90 -18.05 -8.52
CA ILE A 4 -37.36 -17.94 -8.72
C ILE A 4 -38.07 -18.15 -7.38
N LYS A 5 -37.62 -19.13 -6.60
CA LYS A 5 -38.13 -19.39 -5.24
C LYS A 5 -37.87 -18.20 -4.31
N GLU A 6 -36.69 -17.59 -4.35
CA GLU A 6 -36.37 -16.39 -3.57
C GLU A 6 -37.29 -15.21 -3.91
N LYS A 7 -37.51 -14.93 -5.20
CA LYS A 7 -38.43 -13.87 -5.64
C LYS A 7 -39.86 -14.09 -5.16
N ASN A 8 -40.35 -15.33 -5.22
CA ASN A 8 -41.69 -15.69 -4.74
C ASN A 8 -41.83 -15.53 -3.21
N LYS A 9 -40.76 -15.81 -2.45
CA LYS A 9 -40.75 -15.58 -1.00
C LYS A 9 -40.67 -14.10 -0.64
N LYS A 10 -40.02 -13.28 -1.49
CA LYS A 10 -40.00 -11.83 -1.33
C LYS A 10 -41.40 -11.21 -1.53
N THR A 11 -42.13 -11.61 -2.56
CA THR A 11 -43.52 -11.17 -2.77
C THR A 11 -44.48 -11.68 -1.68
N ALA A 12 -44.21 -12.83 -1.07
CA ALA A 12 -44.99 -13.32 0.07
C ALA A 12 -44.87 -12.44 1.33
N ILE A 13 -43.73 -11.75 1.53
CA ILE A 13 -43.58 -10.77 2.60
C ILE A 13 -44.48 -9.57 2.36
N ASP A 14 -44.52 -9.07 1.13
CA ASP A 14 -45.25 -7.85 0.77
C ASP A 14 -46.78 -8.08 0.84
N ASN A 15 -47.24 -9.31 0.59
CA ASN A 15 -48.65 -9.69 0.65
C ASN A 15 -49.16 -10.09 2.05
N SER A 16 -48.28 -10.24 3.03
CA SER A 16 -48.66 -10.68 4.38
C SER A 16 -49.34 -9.59 5.19
N ARG A 17 -50.47 -9.91 5.85
CA ARG A 17 -51.34 -8.92 6.50
C ARG A 17 -51.15 -8.89 8.01
N THR A 18 -50.89 -10.06 8.61
CA THR A 18 -50.77 -10.20 10.06
C THR A 18 -49.30 -10.14 10.52
N ARG A 19 -49.04 -9.69 11.75
CA ARG A 19 -47.67 -9.60 12.30
C ARG A 19 -46.96 -10.96 12.32
N THR A 20 -47.68 -12.03 12.65
CA THR A 20 -47.16 -13.41 12.68
C THR A 20 -46.79 -13.92 11.29
N GLU A 21 -47.64 -13.66 10.28
CA GLU A 21 -47.37 -14.01 8.87
C GLU A 21 -46.14 -13.28 8.34
N LYS A 22 -45.96 -12.00 8.69
CA LYS A 22 -44.77 -11.21 8.32
C LYS A 22 -43.49 -11.80 8.89
N VAL A 23 -43.52 -12.31 10.13
CA VAL A 23 -42.35 -12.94 10.76
C VAL A 23 -42.01 -14.25 10.04
N GLN A 24 -43.00 -15.08 9.74
CA GLN A 24 -42.79 -16.34 9.03
C GLN A 24 -42.29 -16.12 7.59
N ALA A 25 -42.91 -15.21 6.84
CA ALA A 25 -42.50 -14.91 5.47
C ALA A 25 -41.08 -14.34 5.40
N LYS A 26 -40.67 -13.53 6.40
CA LYS A 26 -39.29 -13.05 6.52
C LYS A 26 -38.31 -14.18 6.81
N ALA A 27 -38.65 -15.12 7.70
CA ALA A 27 -37.80 -16.27 8.01
C ALA A 27 -37.59 -17.16 6.76
N ASP A 28 -38.66 -17.45 6.03
CA ASP A 28 -38.62 -18.21 4.78
C ASP A 28 -37.75 -17.52 3.70
N TYR A 29 -37.84 -16.19 3.58
CA TYR A 29 -37.03 -15.43 2.63
C TYR A 29 -35.54 -15.45 3.00
N ILE A 30 -35.21 -15.35 4.29
CA ILE A 30 -33.82 -15.42 4.77
C ILE A 30 -33.20 -16.77 4.39
N GLU A 31 -33.92 -17.87 4.62
CA GLU A 31 -33.43 -19.21 4.29
C GLU A 31 -33.29 -19.40 2.77
N ALA A 32 -34.27 -18.93 1.98
CA ALA A 32 -34.18 -18.97 0.51
C ALA A 32 -32.98 -18.15 -0.03
N ASN A 33 -32.74 -16.95 0.51
CA ASN A 33 -31.61 -16.12 0.12
C ASN A 33 -30.27 -16.76 0.52
N LYS A 34 -30.20 -17.40 1.68
CA LYS A 34 -29.02 -18.18 2.11
C LYS A 34 -28.72 -19.32 1.14
N GLN A 35 -29.75 -20.05 0.69
CA GLN A 35 -29.59 -21.12 -0.29
C GLN A 35 -29.13 -20.59 -1.66
N VAL A 36 -29.70 -19.49 -2.14
CA VAL A 36 -29.27 -18.84 -3.39
C VAL A 36 -27.81 -18.39 -3.31
N LYS A 37 -27.39 -17.74 -2.22
CA LYS A 37 -25.99 -17.35 -2.03
C LYS A 37 -25.05 -18.56 -2.00
N LYS A 38 -25.46 -19.66 -1.37
CA LYS A 38 -24.69 -20.91 -1.34
C LYS A 38 -24.54 -21.50 -2.74
N SER A 39 -25.62 -21.56 -3.52
CA SER A 39 -25.60 -22.03 -4.92
C SER A 39 -24.72 -21.14 -5.79
N ILE A 40 -24.85 -19.81 -5.72
CA ILE A 40 -24.01 -18.88 -6.49
C ILE A 40 -22.53 -19.08 -6.17
N ARG A 41 -22.19 -19.27 -4.88
CA ARG A 41 -20.80 -19.53 -4.47
C ARG A 41 -20.30 -20.88 -4.99
N ALA A 42 -21.13 -21.92 -4.95
CA ALA A 42 -20.79 -23.23 -5.47
C ALA A 42 -20.56 -23.18 -6.99
N ASP A 43 -21.43 -22.50 -7.74
CA ASP A 43 -21.30 -22.34 -9.19
C ASP A 43 -20.06 -21.53 -9.56
N LYS A 44 -19.77 -20.46 -8.81
CA LYS A 44 -18.54 -19.67 -8.99
C LYS A 44 -17.29 -20.52 -8.73
N ASN A 45 -17.27 -21.28 -7.64
CA ASN A 45 -16.14 -22.16 -7.32
C ASN A 45 -15.95 -23.22 -8.41
N LYS A 46 -17.04 -23.86 -8.86
CA LYS A 46 -17.02 -24.86 -9.93
C LYS A 46 -16.49 -24.29 -11.24
N TYR A 47 -16.87 -23.05 -11.58
CA TYR A 47 -16.36 -22.35 -12.75
C TYR A 47 -14.86 -22.08 -12.66
N VAL A 48 -14.39 -21.56 -11.51
CA VAL A 48 -12.98 -21.26 -11.26
C VAL A 48 -12.13 -22.54 -11.29
N GLU A 49 -12.61 -23.62 -10.68
CA GLU A 49 -11.96 -24.92 -10.66
C GLU A 49 -11.88 -25.54 -12.07
N GLY A 50 -12.91 -25.35 -12.89
CA GLY A 50 -12.88 -25.69 -14.33
C GLY A 50 -11.81 -24.92 -15.12
N LEU A 51 -11.60 -23.64 -14.81
CA LEU A 51 -10.52 -22.85 -15.43
C LEU A 51 -9.14 -23.31 -14.97
N ALA A 52 -8.98 -23.59 -13.68
CA ALA A 52 -7.72 -24.06 -13.10
C ALA A 52 -7.30 -25.42 -13.69
N THR A 53 -8.23 -26.38 -13.78
CA THR A 53 -7.98 -27.69 -14.40
C THR A 53 -7.65 -27.57 -15.88
N THR A 54 -8.28 -26.63 -16.60
CA THR A 54 -7.95 -26.34 -18.01
C THR A 54 -6.55 -25.77 -18.16
N ALA A 55 -6.16 -24.84 -17.28
CA ALA A 55 -4.82 -24.26 -17.26
C ALA A 55 -3.76 -25.32 -16.97
N GLU A 56 -3.99 -26.18 -15.98
CA GLU A 56 -3.09 -27.29 -15.63
C GLU A 56 -2.90 -28.26 -16.80
N LYS A 57 -3.98 -28.63 -17.48
CA LYS A 57 -3.92 -29.48 -18.68
C LYS A 57 -3.11 -28.81 -19.80
N ALA A 58 -3.37 -27.54 -20.08
CA ALA A 58 -2.63 -26.79 -21.11
C ALA A 58 -1.13 -26.70 -20.80
N ALA A 59 -0.76 -26.56 -19.52
CA ALA A 59 0.64 -26.58 -19.10
C ALA A 59 1.30 -27.95 -19.34
N ARG A 60 0.61 -29.05 -19.02
CA ARG A 60 1.10 -30.42 -19.27
C ARG A 60 1.28 -30.72 -20.76
N GLU A 61 0.40 -30.19 -21.61
CA GLU A 61 0.42 -30.36 -23.07
C GLU A 61 1.37 -29.37 -23.78
N GLY A 62 2.02 -28.46 -23.05
CA GLY A 62 2.90 -27.43 -23.64
C GLY A 62 2.14 -26.36 -24.44
N ASN A 63 0.82 -26.28 -24.32
CA ASN A 63 -0.02 -25.30 -25.04
C ASN A 63 0.00 -23.94 -24.32
N MET A 64 1.07 -23.18 -24.56
CA MET A 64 1.34 -21.93 -23.88
C MET A 64 0.29 -20.84 -24.14
N LYS A 65 -0.31 -20.82 -25.33
CA LYS A 65 -1.35 -19.87 -25.70
C LYS A 65 -2.60 -20.06 -24.83
N GLN A 66 -3.05 -21.31 -24.69
CA GLN A 66 -4.23 -21.63 -23.88
C GLN A 66 -3.97 -21.41 -22.40
N LEU A 67 -2.76 -21.70 -21.91
CA LEU A 67 -2.34 -21.41 -20.54
C LEU A 67 -2.42 -19.91 -20.23
N TYR A 68 -1.89 -19.06 -21.11
CA TYR A 68 -1.94 -17.61 -20.95
C TYR A 68 -3.38 -17.07 -20.95
N ASP A 69 -4.20 -17.49 -21.91
CA ASP A 69 -5.60 -17.03 -22.03
C ASP A 69 -6.46 -17.44 -20.84
N THR A 70 -6.25 -18.65 -20.28
CA THR A 70 -6.96 -19.12 -19.08
C THR A 70 -6.48 -18.44 -17.81
N THR A 71 -5.17 -18.21 -17.67
CA THR A 71 -4.58 -17.46 -16.54
C THR A 71 -5.08 -16.01 -16.53
N LYS A 72 -5.12 -15.34 -17.69
CA LYS A 72 -5.67 -14.00 -17.82
C LYS A 72 -7.16 -13.91 -17.45
N LYS A 73 -7.95 -14.95 -17.74
CA LYS A 73 -9.36 -15.05 -17.30
C LYS A 73 -9.49 -15.27 -15.78
N LEU A 74 -8.55 -15.98 -15.16
CA LEU A 74 -8.50 -16.23 -13.71
C LEU A 74 -8.08 -14.99 -12.91
N GLU A 75 -7.11 -14.22 -13.40
CA GLU A 75 -6.61 -13.01 -12.72
C GLU A 75 -7.65 -11.89 -12.65
N GLY A 76 -8.65 -11.91 -13.54
CA GLY A 76 -9.67 -10.86 -13.63
C GLY A 76 -9.09 -9.52 -14.10
N ASN A 77 -9.96 -8.56 -14.42
CA ASN A 77 -9.51 -7.21 -14.76
C ASN A 77 -9.05 -6.50 -13.49
N TYR A 78 -7.75 -6.55 -13.21
CA TYR A 78 -7.13 -5.65 -12.23
C TYR A 78 -7.21 -4.22 -12.75
N SER A 79 -8.24 -3.48 -12.34
CA SER A 79 -8.28 -2.04 -12.56
C SER A 79 -7.49 -1.38 -11.43
N LYS A 80 -6.30 -0.86 -11.74
CA LYS A 80 -5.58 0.01 -10.81
C LYS A 80 -6.49 1.19 -10.47
N PRO A 81 -6.64 1.59 -9.19
CA PRO A 81 -7.11 2.94 -8.92
C PRO A 81 -6.05 3.90 -9.51
N GLU A 82 -6.39 4.53 -10.63
CA GLU A 82 -5.57 5.62 -11.18
C GLU A 82 -5.52 6.73 -10.14
N ARG A 83 -4.35 6.92 -9.54
CA ARG A 83 -4.10 8.07 -8.68
C ARG A 83 -3.84 9.26 -9.60
N PRO A 84 -4.59 10.37 -9.47
CA PRO A 84 -4.34 11.56 -10.25
C PRO A 84 -2.91 12.05 -10.03
N VAL A 85 -2.19 12.36 -11.10
CA VAL A 85 -0.88 13.01 -11.05
C VAL A 85 -1.06 14.37 -10.36
N LYS A 86 -0.17 14.72 -9.41
CA LYS A 86 -0.28 15.96 -8.62
C LYS A 86 0.83 16.95 -8.91
N ASP A 87 0.53 18.24 -8.80
CA ASP A 87 1.52 19.32 -8.82
C ASP A 87 2.33 19.38 -7.51
N LYS A 88 3.21 20.38 -7.37
CA LYS A 88 4.05 20.57 -6.16
C LYS A 88 3.19 20.89 -4.93
N GLU A 89 2.04 21.51 -5.15
CA GLU A 89 1.08 21.91 -4.13
C GLU A 89 0.02 20.83 -3.85
N SER A 90 0.25 19.59 -4.31
CA SER A 90 -0.62 18.42 -4.12
C SER A 90 -2.00 18.49 -4.77
N ARG A 91 -2.21 19.39 -5.74
CA ARG A 91 -3.44 19.52 -6.53
C ARG A 91 -3.42 18.57 -7.73
N PRO A 92 -4.56 17.96 -8.09
CA PRO A 92 -4.62 17.03 -9.22
C PRO A 92 -4.46 17.75 -10.57
N ILE A 93 -3.57 17.22 -11.41
CA ILE A 93 -3.30 17.68 -12.77
C ILE A 93 -4.14 16.85 -13.75
N THR A 94 -5.09 17.49 -14.40
CA THR A 94 -6.01 16.86 -15.37
C THR A 94 -5.54 16.98 -16.82
N GLU A 95 -4.60 17.86 -17.11
CA GLU A 95 -4.13 18.16 -18.47
C GLU A 95 -2.85 17.38 -18.84
N ILE A 96 -2.85 16.72 -20.00
CA ILE A 96 -1.74 15.85 -20.47
C ILE A 96 -0.42 16.61 -20.61
N GLN A 97 -0.45 17.86 -21.11
CA GLN A 97 0.77 18.67 -21.23
C GLN A 97 1.37 19.01 -19.86
N GLN A 98 0.53 19.38 -18.89
CA GLN A 98 0.97 19.66 -17.54
C GLN A 98 1.51 18.41 -16.83
N GLN A 99 0.92 17.24 -17.09
CA GLN A 99 1.47 15.96 -16.60
C GLN A 99 2.86 15.71 -17.18
N ARG A 100 3.07 15.91 -18.49
CA ARG A 100 4.39 15.77 -19.13
C ARG A 100 5.41 16.75 -18.55
N ASN A 101 5.04 18.01 -18.35
CA ASN A 101 5.92 19.00 -17.75
C ASN A 101 6.27 18.63 -16.30
N ARG A 102 5.29 18.11 -15.54
CA ARG A 102 5.51 17.59 -14.19
C ARG A 102 6.46 16.39 -14.18
N TRP A 103 6.38 15.53 -15.19
CA TRP A 103 7.32 14.43 -15.39
C TRP A 103 8.74 14.94 -15.69
N VAL A 104 8.90 15.88 -16.62
CA VAL A 104 10.21 16.48 -16.97
C VAL A 104 10.88 17.10 -15.74
N GLU A 105 10.15 17.93 -15.00
CA GLU A 105 10.65 18.59 -13.79
C GLU A 105 11.07 17.57 -12.71
N CYS A 106 10.29 16.50 -12.53
CA CYS A 106 10.59 15.43 -11.59
C CYS A 106 11.88 14.69 -11.98
N PHE A 107 12.10 14.46 -13.28
CA PHE A 107 13.31 13.80 -13.78
C PHE A 107 14.55 14.70 -13.74
N GLU A 108 14.44 15.98 -14.08
CA GLU A 108 15.56 16.92 -14.00
C GLU A 108 16.06 17.07 -12.56
N GLY A 109 15.17 17.26 -11.59
CA GLY A 109 15.55 17.35 -10.18
C GLY A 109 16.09 16.04 -9.60
N LEU A 110 15.65 14.90 -10.15
CA LEU A 110 16.05 13.56 -9.71
C LEU A 110 17.45 13.18 -10.21
N LEU A 111 17.72 13.44 -11.49
CA LEU A 111 18.90 12.90 -12.18
C LEU A 111 20.04 13.92 -12.28
N ASN A 112 19.76 15.23 -12.23
CA ASN A 112 20.75 16.28 -12.48
C ASN A 112 21.12 17.09 -11.24
N ARG A 113 21.11 16.48 -10.04
CA ARG A 113 21.53 17.19 -8.82
C ARG A 113 23.03 17.50 -8.90
N PRO A 114 23.46 18.76 -8.80
CA PRO A 114 24.89 19.10 -8.77
C PRO A 114 25.54 18.46 -7.54
N ALA A 115 26.80 18.03 -7.69
CA ALA A 115 27.58 17.51 -6.58
C ALA A 115 27.62 18.56 -5.44
N PRO A 116 27.49 18.15 -4.16
CA PRO A 116 27.64 19.07 -3.05
C PRO A 116 29.01 19.76 -3.13
N MET A 117 29.02 21.10 -3.17
CA MET A 117 30.24 21.91 -3.32
C MET A 117 31.12 21.94 -2.05
N SER A 118 30.65 21.37 -0.95
CA SER A 118 31.39 21.21 0.29
C SER A 118 31.31 19.78 0.81
N SER A 119 32.40 19.33 1.45
CA SER A 119 32.35 18.24 2.42
C SER A 119 31.26 18.57 3.46
N PRO A 120 30.43 17.61 3.89
CA PRO A 120 29.46 17.86 4.95
C PRO A 120 30.21 18.06 6.27
N ASP A 121 30.67 19.29 6.52
CA ASP A 121 30.88 19.77 7.88
C ASP A 121 29.49 19.89 8.50
N ILE A 122 29.17 18.94 9.38
CA ILE A 122 27.88 18.88 10.05
C ILE A 122 27.92 19.90 11.19
N GLU A 123 27.76 21.17 10.85
CA GLU A 123 27.36 22.18 11.83
C GLU A 123 25.87 21.95 12.18
N ALA A 124 25.60 21.81 13.47
CA ALA A 124 24.25 21.57 13.96
C ALA A 124 23.34 22.77 13.62
N LEU A 125 22.22 22.51 12.93
CA LEU A 125 21.16 23.50 12.80
C LEU A 125 20.60 23.77 14.20
N HIS A 126 20.86 24.95 14.76
CA HIS A 126 20.36 25.42 16.06
C HIS A 126 18.86 25.76 16.06
N THR A 127 18.10 25.25 15.09
CA THR A 127 16.67 25.54 14.99
C THR A 127 15.89 24.30 15.43
N ASP A 128 15.39 24.35 16.66
CA ASP A 128 14.49 23.33 17.20
C ASP A 128 13.26 23.20 16.30
N LEU A 129 13.07 22.03 15.69
CA LEU A 129 11.86 21.71 14.94
C LEU A 129 10.70 21.49 15.92
N PRO A 130 9.43 21.74 15.51
CA PRO A 130 8.28 21.65 16.37
C PRO A 130 7.85 20.18 16.57
N VAL A 131 8.71 19.39 17.20
CA VAL A 131 8.33 18.09 17.75
C VAL A 131 7.57 18.36 19.05
N ASP A 132 6.40 17.77 19.21
CA ASP A 132 5.59 17.90 20.43
C ASP A 132 6.17 17.04 21.57
N PHE A 133 6.83 17.70 22.53
CA PHE A 133 7.37 17.09 23.75
C PHE A 133 6.38 17.04 24.92
N ASN A 134 5.16 17.54 24.75
CA ASN A 134 4.18 17.46 25.82
C ASN A 134 3.86 15.99 26.14
N PRO A 135 3.43 15.68 27.39
CA PRO A 135 2.99 14.34 27.74
C PRO A 135 2.02 13.78 26.68
N PRO A 136 2.14 12.51 26.28
CA PRO A 136 1.26 11.90 25.30
C PRO A 136 -0.21 12.14 25.65
N THR A 137 -0.97 12.73 24.72
CA THR A 137 -2.40 12.90 24.91
C THR A 137 -3.09 11.54 24.91
N THR A 138 -4.19 11.43 25.66
CA THR A 138 -5.00 10.20 25.73
C THR A 138 -5.44 9.71 24.36
N GLU A 139 -5.73 10.62 23.43
CA GLU A 139 -6.06 10.29 22.03
C GLU A 139 -4.86 9.77 21.24
N GLY A 140 -3.65 10.31 21.45
CA GLY A 140 -2.42 9.79 20.86
C GLY A 140 -2.12 8.37 21.32
N ILE A 141 -2.32 8.08 22.61
CA ILE A 141 -2.19 6.73 23.18
C ILE A 141 -3.23 5.78 22.58
N ARG A 142 -4.51 6.19 22.50
CA ARG A 142 -5.59 5.39 21.89
C ARG A 142 -5.30 5.07 20.42
N LEU A 143 -4.80 6.04 19.67
CA LEU A 143 -4.43 5.84 18.26
C LEU A 143 -3.25 4.87 18.13
N ALA A 144 -2.24 5.00 18.99
CA ALA A 144 -1.11 4.08 19.02
C ALA A 144 -1.54 2.64 19.33
N ILE A 145 -2.41 2.42 20.32
CA ILE A 145 -2.96 1.11 20.68
C ILE A 145 -3.68 0.47 19.48
N ARG A 146 -4.48 1.23 18.73
CA ARG A 146 -5.16 0.74 17.51
C ARG A 146 -4.20 0.33 16.39
N GLN A 147 -2.99 0.87 16.36
CA GLN A 147 -1.97 0.59 15.34
C GLN A 147 -0.99 -0.53 15.73
N ILE A 148 -1.03 -1.00 16.98
CA ILE A 148 -0.19 -2.11 17.43
C ILE A 148 -0.82 -3.41 16.94
N GLU A 149 -0.01 -4.25 16.31
CA GLU A 149 -0.40 -5.59 15.88
C GLU A 149 -0.64 -6.48 17.10
N SER A 150 -1.81 -7.12 17.17
CA SER A 150 -2.14 -8.07 18.24
C SER A 150 -1.23 -9.30 18.15
N GLY A 151 -0.43 -9.58 19.19
CA GLY A 151 0.38 -10.80 19.29
C GLY A 151 1.89 -10.62 19.50
N LYS A 152 2.40 -9.39 19.67
CA LYS A 152 3.83 -9.18 20.02
C LYS A 152 4.08 -9.36 21.53
N PRO A 153 5.11 -10.11 21.94
CA PRO A 153 5.46 -10.28 23.34
C PRO A 153 5.98 -8.95 23.94
N ALA A 154 5.62 -8.68 25.20
CA ALA A 154 6.18 -7.56 25.94
C ALA A 154 7.70 -7.74 26.07
N GLY A 155 8.47 -6.72 25.70
CA GLY A 155 9.92 -6.76 25.79
C GLY A 155 10.42 -6.82 27.24
N PRO A 156 11.68 -7.26 27.48
CA PRO A 156 12.25 -7.44 28.83
C PRO A 156 12.50 -6.15 29.62
N LYS A 157 12.08 -5.00 29.11
CA LYS A 157 12.07 -3.70 29.81
C LYS A 157 10.63 -3.21 29.79
N ASN A 158 10.14 -2.71 30.92
CA ASN A 158 8.78 -2.19 31.15
C ASN A 158 8.35 -0.99 30.26
N ILE A 159 8.99 -0.80 29.11
CA ILE A 159 8.62 0.16 28.07
C ILE A 159 7.52 -0.50 27.24
N SER A 160 6.31 0.02 27.38
CA SER A 160 5.15 -0.50 26.68
C SER A 160 5.26 -0.21 25.17
N ALA A 161 4.78 -1.12 24.32
CA ALA A 161 4.82 -0.96 22.86
C ALA A 161 4.06 0.29 22.39
N GLU A 162 3.07 0.72 23.18
CA GLU A 162 2.32 1.97 23.04
C GLU A 162 3.24 3.18 23.12
N THR A 163 4.17 3.20 24.08
CA THR A 163 5.07 4.33 24.30
C THR A 163 6.02 4.50 23.11
N LEU A 164 6.61 3.40 22.62
CA LEU A 164 7.47 3.42 21.43
C LEU A 164 6.71 3.83 20.17
N LYS A 165 5.44 3.40 20.04
CA LYS A 165 4.61 3.73 18.90
C LYS A 165 4.19 5.20 18.87
N VAL A 166 3.86 5.77 20.03
CA VAL A 166 3.60 7.22 20.16
C VAL A 166 4.83 8.02 19.78
N LEU A 167 6.00 7.65 20.31
CA LEU A 167 7.26 8.34 20.01
C LEU A 167 7.59 8.28 18.51
N LEU A 168 7.44 7.10 17.90
CA LEU A 168 7.62 6.92 16.47
C LEU A 168 6.69 7.83 15.67
N ASN A 169 5.39 7.89 16.01
CA ASN A 169 4.43 8.73 15.29
C ASN A 169 4.77 10.22 15.40
N ARG A 170 5.30 10.68 16.53
CA ARG A 170 5.73 12.08 16.73
C ARG A 170 6.96 12.45 15.90
N MET A 171 7.96 11.57 15.87
CA MET A 171 9.19 11.82 15.11
C MET A 171 8.99 11.60 13.61
N LYS A 172 8.04 10.74 13.24
CA LYS A 172 7.85 10.31 11.85
C LYS A 172 7.63 11.47 10.90
N ASP A 173 6.75 12.41 11.22
CA ASP A 173 6.42 13.51 10.31
C ASP A 173 7.62 14.46 10.12
N VAL A 174 8.38 14.71 11.18
CA VAL A 174 9.60 15.55 11.14
C VAL A 174 10.70 14.89 10.33
N VAL A 175 10.94 13.60 10.55
CA VAL A 175 11.93 12.83 9.80
C VAL A 175 11.49 12.66 8.34
N ASP A 176 10.22 12.34 8.08
CA ASP A 176 9.69 12.17 6.72
C ASP A 176 9.82 13.45 5.89
N ALA A 177 9.65 14.64 6.49
CA ALA A 177 9.83 15.91 5.78
C ALA A 177 11.28 16.15 5.31
N GLN A 178 12.26 15.61 6.04
CA GLN A 178 13.69 15.74 5.74
C GLN A 178 14.20 14.64 4.79
N LEU A 179 13.49 13.51 4.70
CA LEU A 179 13.86 12.39 3.85
C LEU A 179 13.65 12.71 2.36
N ARG A 180 14.67 12.37 1.56
CA ARG A 180 14.65 12.43 0.10
C ARG A 180 13.39 11.78 -0.50
N ASP A 181 12.84 12.42 -1.53
CA ASP A 181 11.67 11.91 -2.25
C ASP A 181 11.91 10.55 -2.95
N GLN A 182 13.17 10.26 -3.24
CA GLN A 182 13.60 9.01 -3.85
C GLN A 182 13.48 7.83 -2.89
N GLN A 183 13.54 8.07 -1.57
CA GLN A 183 13.47 7.01 -0.57
C GLN A 183 12.01 6.57 -0.39
N ALA A 184 11.68 5.35 -0.82
CA ALA A 184 10.34 4.78 -0.61
C ALA A 184 10.26 3.87 0.62
N GLY A 185 11.37 3.26 1.03
CA GLY A 185 11.40 2.32 2.15
C GLY A 185 10.88 2.93 3.44
N PHE A 186 9.95 2.23 4.10
CA PHE A 186 9.33 2.60 5.39
C PHE A 186 8.54 3.92 5.40
N ARG A 187 8.25 4.52 4.25
CA ARG A 187 7.46 5.76 4.15
C ARG A 187 5.99 5.48 3.84
N LYS A 188 5.11 6.32 4.39
CA LYS A 188 3.68 6.23 4.08
C LYS A 188 3.46 6.62 2.61
N ASP A 189 2.55 5.92 1.94
CA ASP A 189 2.11 6.23 0.57
C ASP A 189 3.19 6.16 -0.53
N ARG A 190 4.36 5.57 -0.25
CA ARG A 190 5.40 5.27 -1.26
C ARG A 190 5.55 3.77 -1.43
N SER A 191 5.39 3.27 -2.66
CA SER A 191 5.52 1.84 -2.97
C SER A 191 6.87 1.52 -3.61
N CYS A 192 7.40 0.32 -3.32
CA CYS A 192 8.51 -0.25 -4.07
C CYS A 192 8.18 -0.38 -5.57
N THR A 193 6.90 -0.59 -5.91
CA THR A 193 6.43 -0.64 -7.29
C THR A 193 6.78 0.62 -8.07
N ASP A 194 6.66 1.80 -7.47
CA ASP A 194 6.95 3.07 -8.14
C ASP A 194 8.44 3.19 -8.47
N GLN A 195 9.32 2.71 -7.58
CA GLN A 195 10.76 2.68 -7.81
C GLN A 195 11.15 1.67 -8.90
N ILE A 196 10.51 0.49 -8.94
CA ILE A 196 10.74 -0.52 -9.99
C ILE A 196 10.30 0.01 -11.36
N VAL A 197 9.13 0.67 -11.43
CA VAL A 197 8.65 1.28 -12.67
C VAL A 197 9.61 2.37 -13.15
N ARG A 198 10.12 3.22 -12.24
CA ARG A 198 11.14 4.23 -12.58
C ARG A 198 12.42 3.59 -13.13
N LEU A 199 12.92 2.53 -12.49
CA LEU A 199 14.11 1.83 -12.97
C LEU A 199 13.89 1.22 -14.36
N ARG A 200 12.71 0.60 -14.59
CA ARG A 200 12.33 0.06 -15.90
C ARG A 200 12.32 1.14 -16.98
N ILE A 201 11.75 2.31 -16.71
CA ILE A 201 11.71 3.43 -17.66
C ILE A 201 13.13 3.90 -18.03
N ILE A 202 14.03 4.00 -17.04
CA ILE A 202 15.44 4.39 -17.30
C ILE A 202 16.13 3.37 -18.19
N VAL A 203 15.91 2.07 -17.94
CA VAL A 203 16.45 0.99 -18.78
C VAL A 203 15.87 1.07 -20.20
N GLU A 204 14.55 1.20 -20.35
CA GLU A 204 13.88 1.28 -21.65
C GLU A 204 14.39 2.47 -22.47
N GLN A 205 14.52 3.66 -21.86
CA GLN A 205 15.09 4.83 -22.53
C GLN A 205 16.55 4.60 -22.94
N SER A 206 17.37 3.98 -22.09
CA SER A 206 18.76 3.71 -22.46
C SER A 206 18.88 2.83 -23.72
N VAL A 207 17.98 1.86 -23.88
CA VAL A 207 17.89 1.01 -25.08
C VAL A 207 17.40 1.80 -26.29
N GLU A 208 16.34 2.59 -26.11
CA GLU A 208 15.74 3.42 -27.18
C GLU A 208 16.75 4.41 -27.77
N TRP A 209 17.55 5.05 -26.91
CA TRP A 209 18.54 6.06 -27.32
C TRP A 209 19.94 5.49 -27.58
N ASN A 210 20.10 4.16 -27.58
CA ASN A 210 21.38 3.46 -27.71
C ASN A 210 22.48 4.02 -26.78
N SER A 211 22.08 4.39 -25.56
CA SER A 211 22.96 4.96 -24.55
C SER A 211 23.47 3.87 -23.62
N THR A 212 24.75 3.92 -23.27
CA THR A 212 25.31 3.02 -22.27
C THR A 212 24.77 3.36 -20.88
N LEU A 213 24.20 2.36 -20.18
CA LEU A 213 23.66 2.49 -18.83
C LEU A 213 24.35 1.50 -17.89
N TYR A 214 24.82 1.97 -16.74
CA TYR A 214 25.36 1.15 -15.66
C TYR A 214 24.45 1.23 -14.43
N ILE A 215 24.08 0.08 -13.86
CA ILE A 215 23.21 -0.02 -12.68
C ILE A 215 23.95 -0.77 -11.58
N ASN A 216 24.14 -0.12 -10.43
CA ASN A 216 24.75 -0.71 -9.25
C ASN A 216 23.69 -1.01 -8.20
N PHE A 217 23.59 -2.28 -7.79
CA PHE A 217 22.78 -2.70 -6.66
C PHE A 217 23.64 -2.73 -5.41
N ILE A 218 23.27 -1.94 -4.41
CA ILE A 218 23.97 -1.82 -3.13
C ILE A 218 23.04 -2.38 -2.05
N ASP A 219 23.55 -3.33 -1.27
CA ASP A 219 22.85 -3.88 -0.11
C ASP A 219 23.77 -3.84 1.11
N ASN A 220 23.18 -3.57 2.28
CA ASN A 220 23.91 -3.44 3.54
C ASN A 220 23.74 -4.72 4.37
N GLY A 221 24.85 -5.42 4.62
CA GLY A 221 24.86 -6.58 5.50
C GLY A 221 24.43 -6.20 6.93
N LYS A 222 23.34 -6.82 7.41
CA LYS A 222 22.77 -6.61 8.76
C LYS A 222 22.49 -5.14 9.08
N ALA A 223 21.83 -4.43 8.17
CA ALA A 223 21.59 -2.99 8.24
C ALA A 223 20.98 -2.45 9.55
N PHE A 224 20.31 -3.27 10.37
CA PHE A 224 19.79 -2.86 11.67
C PHE A 224 20.72 -3.19 12.84
N ASP A 225 21.51 -4.26 12.74
CA ASP A 225 22.40 -4.72 13.81
C ASP A 225 23.73 -3.95 13.81
N SER A 226 24.15 -3.43 12.65
CA SER A 226 25.44 -2.75 12.46
C SER A 226 25.40 -1.24 12.74
N VAL A 227 24.23 -0.70 13.08
CA VAL A 227 24.06 0.74 13.29
C VAL A 227 24.68 1.17 14.61
N ASP A 228 25.68 2.05 14.54
CA ASP A 228 26.27 2.67 15.73
C ASP A 228 25.26 3.60 16.41
N ARG A 229 24.93 3.29 17.67
CA ARG A 229 23.93 4.04 18.45
C ARG A 229 24.34 5.50 18.65
N ARG A 230 25.64 5.79 18.84
CA ARG A 230 26.10 7.18 19.05
C ARG A 230 25.88 8.02 17.80
N THR A 231 26.16 7.44 16.64
CA THR A 231 25.95 8.06 15.33
C THR A 231 24.45 8.26 15.05
N SER A 232 23.59 7.30 15.39
CA SER A 232 22.14 7.48 15.27
C SER A 232 21.60 8.67 16.05
N TRP A 233 22.03 8.86 17.30
CA TRP A 233 21.62 10.02 18.10
C TRP A 233 22.14 11.34 17.51
N LYS A 234 23.37 11.37 16.99
CA LYS A 234 23.90 12.55 16.29
C LYS A 234 23.08 12.90 15.04
N LEU A 235 22.68 11.89 14.28
CA LEU A 235 21.83 12.07 13.10
C LEU A 235 20.44 12.59 13.47
N LEU A 236 19.83 12.04 14.51
CA LEU A 236 18.52 12.51 15.00
C LEU A 236 18.58 14.00 15.39
N ARG A 237 19.63 14.43 16.10
CA ARG A 237 19.87 15.85 16.39
C ARG A 237 20.05 16.70 15.15
N HIS A 238 20.78 16.21 14.14
CA HIS A 238 20.92 16.92 12.87
C HIS A 238 19.56 17.13 12.17
N TYR A 239 18.65 16.16 12.32
CA TYR A 239 17.27 16.28 11.83
C TYR A 239 16.34 17.03 12.77
N GLY A 240 16.85 17.72 13.80
CA GLY A 240 16.07 18.56 14.71
C GLY A 240 15.27 17.79 15.75
N VAL A 241 15.66 16.54 16.06
CA VAL A 241 15.13 15.79 17.20
C VAL A 241 16.03 16.07 18.43
N PRO A 242 15.56 16.86 19.41
CA PRO A 242 16.29 17.15 20.64
C PRO A 242 16.31 15.94 21.59
N ASP A 243 17.13 16.05 22.64
CA ASP A 243 17.42 14.97 23.60
C ASP A 243 16.24 14.64 24.55
#